data_AF-A0AAD8BDK9-F1
#
_entry.id   AF-A0AAD8BDK9-F1
#
_cell.length_a   1.000
_cell.length_b   1.000
_cell.length_c   1.000
_cell.angle_alpha   90.00
_cell.angle_beta   90.00
_cell.angle_gamma   90.00
#
_symmetry.space_group_name_H-M   'P 1'
#
loop_
_entity.id
_entity.type
_entity.pdbx_description
1 polymer ?
#
loop_
_entity_poly.entity_id
_entity_poly.type
_entity_poly.pdbx_seq_one_letter_code
_entity_poly.pdbx_strand_id
1 'polypeptide(L)'
;MSTSDDLVLSLCDEVWKWRLKESPELASFCGIHEYDDLWDDISAEAYTRREKCVQDFLAKAVTIDISSCADKVALSLTLLIADLQSYLKGAMFKRQ
;
A
#
# COMPACT_ATOMS: atom_id res chain seq x y z
N MET A 1 -13.43 -8.22 -17.45
CA MET A 1 -12.46 -7.37 -16.75
C MET A 1 -11.28 -7.21 -17.70
N SER A 2 -10.78 -5.99 -17.87
CA SER A 2 -9.63 -5.75 -18.74
C SER A 2 -8.34 -6.22 -18.04
N THR A 3 -7.27 -6.46 -18.79
CA THR A 3 -5.95 -6.75 -18.20
C THR A 3 -5.52 -5.66 -17.21
N SER A 4 -5.87 -4.39 -17.49
CA SER A 4 -5.61 -3.26 -16.58
C SER A 4 -6.41 -3.37 -15.29
N ASP A 5 -7.67 -3.82 -15.34
CA ASP A 5 -8.47 -4.02 -14.13
C ASP A 5 -7.80 -5.05 -13.20
N ASP A 6 -7.34 -6.17 -13.76
CA ASP A 6 -6.70 -7.24 -12.99
C ASP A 6 -5.38 -6.77 -12.36
N LEU A 7 -4.61 -5.93 -13.06
CA LEU A 7 -3.40 -5.32 -12.53
C LEU A 7 -3.70 -4.40 -11.33
N VAL A 8 -4.74 -3.56 -11.42
CA VAL A 8 -5.14 -2.68 -10.30
C VAL A 8 -5.56 -3.51 -9.09
N LEU A 9 -6.44 -4.49 -9.29
CA LEU A 9 -6.95 -5.30 -8.18
C LEU A 9 -5.83 -6.12 -7.52
N SER A 10 -4.92 -6.68 -8.32
CA SER A 10 -3.74 -7.37 -7.80
C SER A 10 -2.83 -6.44 -7.00
N LEU A 11 -2.63 -5.20 -7.46
CA LEU A 11 -1.80 -4.24 -6.75
C LEU A 11 -2.45 -3.79 -5.43
N CYS A 12 -3.77 -3.57 -5.42
CA CYS A 12 -4.52 -3.27 -4.20
C CYS A 12 -4.37 -4.40 -3.15
N ASP A 13 -4.49 -5.66 -3.58
CA ASP A 13 -4.31 -6.83 -2.71
C ASP A 13 -2.85 -6.93 -2.20
N GLU A 14 -1.86 -6.70 -3.06
CA GLU A 14 -0.44 -6.68 -2.68
C GLU A 14 -0.16 -5.62 -1.59
N VAL A 15 -0.64 -4.39 -1.80
CA VAL A 15 -0.49 -3.28 -0.84
C VAL A 15 -1.22 -3.58 0.47
N TRP A 16 -2.42 -4.15 0.40
CA TRP A 16 -3.19 -4.51 1.60
C TRP A 16 -2.47 -5.55 2.45
N LYS A 17 -2.00 -6.64 1.83
CA LYS A 17 -1.24 -7.70 2.53
C LYS A 17 0.05 -7.16 3.12
N TRP A 18 0.76 -6.32 2.38
CA TRP A 18 1.96 -5.65 2.90
C TRP A 18 1.64 -4.79 4.13
N ARG A 19 0.57 -4.00 4.08
CA ARG A 19 0.18 -3.10 5.17
C ARG A 19 -0.13 -3.86 6.46
N LEU A 20 -0.84 -4.98 6.36
CA LEU A 20 -1.16 -5.84 7.50
C LEU A 20 0.10 -6.46 8.11
N LYS A 21 1.05 -6.87 7.27
CA LYS A 21 2.33 -7.41 7.75
C LYS A 21 3.20 -6.36 8.44
N GLU A 22 3.23 -5.13 7.92
CA GLU A 22 4.03 -4.03 8.49
C GLU A 22 3.37 -3.33 9.68
N SER A 23 2.10 -3.63 9.95
CA SER A 23 1.38 -3.15 11.13
C SER A 23 0.56 -4.31 11.75
N PRO A 24 1.20 -5.19 12.54
CA PRO A 24 0.54 -6.28 13.25
C PRO A 24 -0.69 -5.82 14.05
N GLU A 25 -0.63 -4.65 14.67
CA GLU A 25 -1.75 -4.11 15.46
C GLU A 25 -2.97 -3.78 14.58
N LEU A 26 -2.73 -3.30 13.36
CA LEU A 26 -3.80 -3.12 12.36
C LEU A 26 -4.36 -4.47 11.92
N ALA A 27 -3.52 -5.48 11.76
CA ALA A 27 -3.97 -6.83 11.40
C ALA A 27 -4.92 -7.38 12.47
N SER A 28 -4.54 -7.34 13.74
CA SER A 28 -5.41 -7.76 14.84
C SER A 28 -6.71 -6.96 14.90
N PHE A 29 -6.64 -5.63 14.67
CA PHE A 29 -7.83 -4.78 14.58
C PHE A 29 -8.79 -5.19 13.45
N CYS A 30 -8.25 -5.68 12.33
CA CYS A 30 -9.01 -6.22 11.21
C CYS A 30 -9.44 -7.69 11.39
N GLY A 31 -9.15 -8.32 12.53
CA GLY A 31 -9.45 -9.74 12.81
C GLY A 31 -8.49 -10.74 12.16
N ILE A 32 -7.31 -10.28 11.75
CA ILE A 32 -6.24 -11.09 11.16
C ILE A 32 -5.22 -11.34 12.27
N HIS A 33 -5.15 -12.58 12.75
CA HIS A 33 -4.42 -12.96 13.96
C HIS A 33 -3.05 -13.59 13.68
N GLU A 34 -2.63 -13.62 12.41
CA GLU A 34 -1.36 -14.20 11.95
C GLU A 34 -0.11 -13.49 12.50
N TYR A 35 -0.27 -12.29 13.10
CA TYR A 35 0.83 -11.46 13.61
C TYR A 35 0.66 -11.05 15.08
N ASP A 36 -0.24 -11.68 15.83
CA ASP A 36 -0.57 -11.30 17.23
C ASP A 36 0.61 -11.38 18.20
N ASP A 37 1.70 -12.08 17.82
CA ASP A 37 2.94 -12.18 18.59
C ASP A 37 3.94 -11.05 18.29
N LEU A 38 3.60 -10.12 17.39
CA LEU A 38 4.45 -9.03 16.93
C LEU A 38 3.87 -7.66 17.30
N TRP A 39 4.75 -6.66 17.32
CA TRP A 39 4.41 -5.25 17.52
C TRP A 39 4.82 -4.45 16.30
N ASP A 40 4.23 -3.27 16.13
CA ASP A 40 4.64 -2.34 15.08
C ASP A 40 6.13 -1.96 15.27
N ASP A 41 6.93 -2.19 14.22
CA ASP A 41 8.34 -1.80 14.20
C ASP A 41 8.44 -0.29 13.97
N ILE A 42 8.71 0.46 15.04
CA ILE A 42 8.81 1.94 15.02
C ILE A 42 10.24 2.45 14.81
N SER A 43 11.19 1.59 14.43
CA SER A 43 12.57 2.00 14.19
C SER A 43 12.73 2.86 12.93
N ALA A 44 13.82 3.64 12.87
CA ALA A 44 14.16 4.43 11.68
C ALA A 44 14.44 3.55 10.45
N GLU A 45 15.05 2.38 10.65
CA GLU A 45 15.29 1.38 9.62
C GLU A 45 13.98 0.83 9.06
N ALA A 46 12.98 0.58 9.92
CA ALA A 46 11.66 0.15 9.52
C ALA A 46 10.94 1.21 8.68
N TYR A 47 11.00 2.48 9.10
CA TYR A 47 10.47 3.59 8.29
C TYR A 47 11.16 3.69 6.92
N THR A 48 12.48 3.55 6.87
CA THR A 48 13.25 3.60 5.61
C THR A 48 12.87 2.43 4.68
N ARG A 49 12.72 1.21 5.23
CA ARG A 49 12.26 0.03 4.49
C ARG A 49 10.86 0.23 3.92
N ARG A 50 9.93 0.73 4.74
CA ARG A 50 8.54 0.98 4.32
C ARG A 50 8.45 2.09 3.26
N GLU A 51 9.20 3.18 3.43
CA GLU A 51 9.26 4.26 2.43
C GLU A 51 9.68 3.72 1.06
N LYS A 52 10.76 2.91 1.01
CA LYS A 52 11.22 2.29 -0.23
C LYS A 52 10.15 1.39 -0.84
N CYS A 53 9.50 0.55 -0.04
CA CYS A 53 8.43 -0.33 -0.52
C CYS A 53 7.24 0.46 -1.10
N VAL A 54 6.85 1.56 -0.45
CA VAL A 54 5.77 2.44 -0.94
C VAL A 54 6.18 3.17 -2.23
N GLN A 55 7.44 3.57 -2.38
CA GLN A 55 7.97 4.11 -3.65
C GLN A 55 7.83 3.09 -4.78
N ASP A 56 8.17 1.82 -4.52
CA ASP A 56 8.04 0.74 -5.50
C ASP A 56 6.57 0.49 -5.88
N PHE A 57 5.64 0.51 -4.93
CA PHE A 57 4.21 0.40 -5.21
C PHE A 57 3.68 1.58 -6.03
N LEU A 58 4.09 2.80 -5.69
CA LEU A 58 3.68 3.99 -6.44
C LEU A 58 4.22 3.93 -7.87
N ALA A 59 5.47 3.49 -8.06
CA ALA A 59 6.05 3.30 -9.38
C ALA A 59 5.27 2.27 -10.21
N LYS A 60 4.82 1.16 -9.61
CA LYS A 60 3.91 0.21 -10.28
C LYS A 60 2.54 0.82 -10.60
N ALA A 61 1.95 1.57 -9.68
CA ALA A 61 0.61 2.11 -9.82
C ALA A 61 0.50 3.11 -10.98
N VAL A 62 1.49 3.99 -11.14
CA VAL A 62 1.47 5.05 -12.17
C VAL A 62 1.72 4.54 -13.60
N THR A 63 2.14 3.29 -13.78
CA THR A 63 2.29 2.70 -15.13
C THR A 63 1.01 2.05 -15.64
N ILE A 64 0.01 1.84 -14.78
CA ILE A 64 -1.26 1.24 -15.19
C ILE A 64 -2.07 2.27 -15.98
N ASP A 65 -2.50 1.87 -17.17
CA ASP A 65 -3.37 2.70 -18.00
C ASP A 65 -4.79 2.77 -17.41
N ILE A 66 -5.07 3.89 -16.76
CA ILE A 66 -6.37 4.16 -16.13
C ILE A 66 -7.52 4.25 -17.15
N SER A 67 -7.24 4.61 -18.40
CA SER A 67 -8.26 4.80 -19.43
C SER A 67 -8.86 3.47 -19.93
N SER A 68 -8.15 2.36 -19.71
CA SER A 68 -8.61 1.00 -20.01
C SER A 68 -9.24 0.28 -18.81
N CYS A 69 -9.39 0.97 -17.67
CA CYS A 69 -10.04 0.43 -16.47
C CYS A 69 -11.55 0.71 -16.47
N ALA A 70 -12.33 -0.18 -15.86
CA ALA A 70 -13.73 0.12 -15.55
C ALA A 70 -13.83 1.22 -14.48
N ASP A 71 -14.88 2.04 -14.49
CA ASP A 71 -15.03 3.23 -13.63
C ASP A 71 -14.69 2.99 -12.15
N LYS A 72 -15.18 1.89 -11.56
CA LYS A 72 -14.91 1.54 -10.15
C LYS A 72 -13.45 1.17 -9.90
N VAL A 73 -12.81 0.50 -10.86
CA VAL A 73 -11.41 0.08 -10.78
C VAL A 73 -10.49 1.27 -11.01
N ALA A 74 -10.84 2.15 -11.96
CA ALA A 74 -10.16 3.44 -12.15
C ALA A 74 -10.20 4.31 -10.89
N LEU A 75 -11.36 4.36 -10.20
CA LEU A 75 -11.48 5.04 -8.91
C LEU A 75 -10.57 4.40 -7.85
N SER A 76 -10.53 3.07 -7.78
CA SER A 76 -9.68 2.34 -6.85
C SER A 76 -8.19 2.65 -7.07
N LEU A 77 -7.74 2.68 -8.33
CA LEU A 77 -6.37 3.07 -8.69
C LEU A 77 -6.07 4.52 -8.28
N THR A 78 -7.02 5.43 -8.53
CA THR A 78 -6.88 6.85 -8.15
C THR A 78 -6.70 7.01 -6.65
N LEU A 79 -7.52 6.32 -5.85
CA LEU A 79 -7.42 6.34 -4.39
C LEU A 79 -6.13 5.71 -3.90
N LEU A 80 -5.70 4.60 -4.50
CA LEU A 80 -4.44 3.94 -4.16
C LEU A 80 -3.24 4.86 -4.40
N ILE A 81 -3.16 5.52 -5.56
CA ILE A 81 -2.09 6.47 -5.86
C ILE A 81 -2.07 7.61 -4.83
N ALA A 82 -3.24 8.16 -4.50
CA ALA A 82 -3.36 9.25 -3.53
C ALA A 82 -2.91 8.81 -2.11
N ASP A 83 -3.25 7.59 -1.69
CA ASP A 83 -2.86 7.04 -0.40
C ASP A 83 -1.34 6.82 -0.32
N LEU A 84 -0.74 6.21 -1.35
CA LEU A 84 0.70 5.98 -1.44
C LEU A 84 1.49 7.31 -1.43
N GLN A 85 1.03 8.32 -2.18
CA GLN A 85 1.63 9.65 -2.17
C GLN A 85 1.52 10.32 -0.80
N SER A 86 0.37 10.17 -0.13
CA SER A 86 0.14 10.71 1.21
C SER A 86 1.06 10.06 2.25
N TYR A 87 1.26 8.75 2.15
CA TYR A 87 2.23 8.02 2.97
C TYR A 87 3.65 8.57 2.80
N LEU A 88 4.13 8.72 1.56
CA LEU A 88 5.48 9.22 1.28
C LEU A 88 5.68 10.65 1.78
N LYS A 89 4.67 11.51 1.65
CA LYS A 89 4.67 12.85 2.24
C LYS A 89 4.80 12.79 3.75
N GLY A 90 4.07 11.89 4.42
CA GLY A 90 4.17 11.67 5.86
C GLY A 90 5.53 11.13 6.30
N ALA A 91 6.13 10.23 5.53
CA ALA A 91 7.43 9.63 5.82
C ALA A 91 8.57 10.66 5.93
N MET A 92 8.46 11.81 5.23
CA MET A 92 9.43 12.92 5.34
C MET A 92 9.58 13.45 6.78
N PHE A 93 8.54 13.34 7.60
CA PHE A 93 8.54 13.86 8.98
C PHE A 93 8.93 12.81 10.03
N LYS A 94 8.98 11.53 9.65
CA LYS A 94 9.32 10.41 10.57
C LYS A 94 10.81 10.07 10.61
N ARG A 95 11.63 10.77 9.82
CA ARG A 95 13.09 10.57 9.70
C ARG A 95 13.92 11.51 10.60
N GLN A 96 13.27 12.29 11.47
CA GLN A 96 13.92 13.28 12.34
C GLN A 96 14.28 12.71 13.71
#